data_AF-A0A1I4V8Y3-F1
#
_entry.id   AF-A0A1I4V8Y3-F1
#
_cell.length_a   1.000
_cell.length_b   1.000
_cell.length_c   1.000
_cell.angle_alpha   90.00
_cell.angle_beta   90.00
_cell.angle_gamma   90.00
#
_symmetry.space_group_name_H-M   'P 1'
#
loop_
_entity.id
_entity.type
_entity.pdbx_description
1 polymer ?
#
loop_
_entity_poly.entity_id
_entity_poly.type
_entity_poly.pdbx_seq_one_letter_code
_entity_poly.pdbx_strand_id
1 'polypeptide(L)'
;MGWFTNNSKSWELKNSWMFFLSILLVFPYPIPFYPIALLIIGWKAKKINWILLGVLGLIIGTYAFYLHIYKYNSFAHIFLVVFAPIIGNIILMLFIDSYLKRLDLSRIVSLEWGKEYPYYKLMDKALALEKEAENIDFRAELLLWKEKIDEVSIKKNINEIIVLIKQIEDKDKSVSKIILVRHRSTINAVLKQYDDLENSKLENATVKSSKEKLINTLSISLLAFENELTNLFKTEILEVNAETDAYIQTLRNKDII
;
A
#
# COMPACT_ATOMS: atom_id res chain seq x y z
N MET A 1 12.77 8.31 -13.76
CA MET A 1 11.54 8.66 -13.02
C MET A 1 10.33 8.49 -13.92
N GLY A 2 9.17 8.24 -13.31
CA GLY A 2 7.87 8.15 -13.95
C GLY A 2 7.35 9.51 -14.34
N TRP A 3 6.12 9.57 -14.83
CA TRP A 3 5.44 10.82 -15.19
C TRP A 3 4.80 11.50 -13.98
N PHE A 4 4.30 10.72 -13.03
CA PHE A 4 3.49 11.22 -11.90
C PHE A 4 4.12 10.92 -10.53
N THR A 5 4.95 9.88 -10.47
CA THR A 5 5.55 9.36 -9.24
C THR A 5 7.06 9.16 -9.39
N ASN A 6 7.74 8.95 -8.27
CA ASN A 6 9.17 8.63 -8.27
C ASN A 6 9.49 7.21 -8.78
N ASN A 7 8.47 6.39 -9.06
CA ASN A 7 8.64 5.03 -9.59
C ASN A 7 9.06 4.99 -11.06
N SER A 8 9.26 3.80 -11.63
CA SER A 8 9.52 3.61 -13.06
C SER A 8 8.25 3.77 -13.90
N LYS A 9 8.40 4.15 -15.18
CA LYS A 9 7.27 4.23 -16.12
C LYS A 9 6.54 2.89 -16.30
N SER A 10 7.28 1.78 -16.24
CA SER A 10 6.71 0.42 -16.29
C SER A 10 5.78 0.16 -15.10
N TRP A 11 6.17 0.62 -13.90
CA TRP A 11 5.32 0.53 -12.71
C TRP A 11 4.04 1.36 -12.86
N GLU A 12 4.13 2.60 -13.36
CA GLU A 12 2.95 3.44 -13.58
C GLU A 12 2.00 2.79 -14.58
N LEU A 13 2.51 2.29 -15.72
CA LEU A 13 1.71 1.57 -16.71
C LEU A 13 1.03 0.32 -16.14
N LYS A 14 1.75 -0.49 -15.36
CA LYS A 14 1.20 -1.69 -14.71
C LYS A 14 0.05 -1.35 -13.77
N ASN A 15 0.14 -0.24 -13.02
CA ASN A 15 -0.89 0.15 -12.07
C ASN A 15 -2.03 0.95 -12.71
N SER A 16 -1.82 1.55 -13.87
CA SER A 16 -2.85 2.25 -14.66
C SER A 16 -3.63 1.33 -15.61
N TRP A 17 -3.42 0.02 -15.58
CA TRP A 17 -4.05 -0.93 -16.51
C TRP A 17 -5.59 -0.83 -16.56
N MET A 18 -6.24 -0.55 -15.41
CA MET A 18 -7.70 -0.38 -15.34
C MET A 18 -8.23 0.78 -16.17
N PHE A 19 -7.44 1.85 -16.31
CA PHE A 19 -7.79 3.02 -17.12
C PHE A 19 -7.78 2.64 -18.61
N PHE A 20 -6.75 1.89 -19.03
CA PHE A 20 -6.64 1.39 -20.40
C PHE A 20 -7.72 0.36 -20.73
N LEU A 21 -8.01 -0.57 -19.81
CA LEU A 21 -9.10 -1.54 -19.99
C LEU A 21 -10.45 -0.82 -20.16
N SER A 22 -10.71 0.20 -19.34
CA SER A 22 -11.95 0.98 -19.42
C SER A 22 -12.12 1.67 -20.77
N ILE A 23 -11.04 2.19 -21.37
CA ILE A 23 -11.07 2.82 -22.69
C ILE A 23 -11.26 1.77 -23.79
N LEU A 24 -10.54 0.66 -23.72
CA LEU A 24 -10.62 -0.43 -24.70
C LEU A 24 -12.04 -0.99 -24.78
N LEU A 25 -12.71 -1.10 -23.64
CA LEU A 25 -14.09 -1.59 -23.56
C LEU A 25 -15.15 -0.60 -24.04
N VAL A 26 -14.79 0.62 -24.45
CA VAL A 26 -15.71 1.54 -25.16
C VAL A 26 -15.76 1.23 -26.67
N PHE A 27 -14.68 0.69 -27.23
CA PHE A 27 -14.52 0.37 -28.65
C PHE A 27 -14.24 -1.13 -28.81
N PRO A 28 -15.25 -2.00 -28.67
CA PRO A 28 -16.15 -2.37 -29.79
C PRO A 28 -17.64 -2.43 -29.40
N TYR A 29 -17.93 -2.25 -28.11
CA TYR A 29 -19.26 -2.22 -27.52
C TYR A 29 -19.29 -1.01 -26.59
N PRO A 30 -20.34 -0.18 -26.57
CA PRO A 30 -20.43 0.95 -25.65
C PRO A 30 -20.75 0.48 -24.22
N ILE A 31 -19.92 -0.39 -23.65
CA ILE A 31 -20.08 -0.90 -22.30
C ILE A 31 -19.52 0.17 -21.35
N PRO A 32 -20.33 0.75 -20.46
CA PRO A 32 -19.83 1.70 -19.48
C PRO A 32 -19.04 0.95 -18.40
N PHE A 33 -17.78 0.61 -18.68
CA PHE A 33 -16.89 -0.07 -17.72
C PHE A 33 -16.23 0.89 -16.73
N TYR A 34 -16.12 2.17 -17.09
CA TYR A 34 -15.56 3.22 -16.24
C TYR A 34 -16.14 3.30 -14.80
N PRO A 35 -17.44 3.01 -14.54
CA PRO A 35 -17.97 3.02 -13.17
C PRO A 35 -17.37 1.91 -12.31
N ILE A 36 -17.15 0.72 -12.89
CA ILE A 36 -16.49 -0.40 -12.21
C ILE A 36 -15.03 -0.04 -11.94
N ALA A 37 -14.34 0.54 -12.93
CA ALA A 37 -12.98 1.03 -12.75
C ALA A 37 -12.91 2.04 -11.60
N LEU A 38 -13.82 3.03 -11.54
CA LEU A 38 -13.93 4.03 -10.48
C LEU A 38 -14.12 3.41 -9.09
N LEU A 39 -14.97 2.38 -8.97
CA LEU A 39 -15.17 1.66 -7.70
C LEU A 39 -13.87 0.99 -7.24
N ILE A 40 -13.19 0.27 -8.13
CA ILE A 40 -11.97 -0.47 -7.79
C ILE A 40 -10.85 0.49 -7.42
N ILE A 41 -10.61 1.54 -8.22
CA ILE A 41 -9.56 2.52 -7.91
C ILE A 41 -9.93 3.33 -6.66
N GLY A 42 -11.21 3.65 -6.46
CA GLY A 42 -11.71 4.36 -5.29
C GLY A 42 -11.50 3.56 -4.01
N TRP A 43 -11.73 2.24 -4.07
CA TRP A 43 -11.46 1.33 -2.97
C TRP A 43 -9.97 1.23 -2.65
N LYS A 44 -9.14 0.93 -3.65
CA LYS A 44 -7.68 0.83 -3.48
C LYS A 44 -7.06 2.13 -2.99
N ALA A 45 -7.53 3.25 -3.52
CA ALA A 45 -7.06 4.55 -3.09
C ALA A 45 -7.66 4.98 -1.75
N LYS A 46 -8.74 4.36 -1.25
CA LYS A 46 -9.55 4.81 -0.11
C LYS A 46 -10.17 6.22 -0.28
N LYS A 47 -10.70 6.54 -1.48
CA LYS A 47 -11.42 7.80 -1.77
C LYS A 47 -12.92 7.53 -1.92
N ILE A 48 -13.71 8.00 -0.96
CA ILE A 48 -15.19 7.84 -0.96
C ILE A 48 -15.82 8.51 -2.18
N ASN A 49 -15.39 9.72 -2.54
CA ASN A 49 -16.00 10.46 -3.66
C ASN A 49 -15.88 9.70 -4.99
N TRP A 50 -14.80 8.93 -5.21
CA TRP A 50 -14.64 8.13 -6.42
C TRP A 50 -15.57 6.92 -6.43
N ILE A 51 -15.79 6.32 -5.26
CA ILE A 51 -16.78 5.25 -5.11
C ILE A 51 -18.18 5.78 -5.39
N LEU A 52 -18.55 6.93 -4.84
CA LEU A 52 -19.85 7.55 -5.09
C LEU A 52 -20.06 7.86 -6.58
N LEU A 53 -19.04 8.39 -7.26
CA LEU A 53 -19.07 8.60 -8.72
C LEU A 53 -19.22 7.28 -9.49
N GLY A 54 -18.54 6.21 -9.04
CA GLY A 54 -18.70 4.87 -9.61
C GLY A 54 -20.11 4.31 -9.43
N VAL A 55 -20.70 4.44 -8.24
CA VAL A 55 -22.09 4.01 -7.98
C VAL A 55 -23.08 4.80 -8.87
N LEU A 56 -22.92 6.12 -8.95
CA LEU A 56 -23.75 6.96 -9.80
C LEU A 56 -23.60 6.59 -11.28
N GLY A 57 -22.38 6.33 -11.74
CA GLY A 57 -22.11 5.83 -13.09
C GLY A 57 -22.76 4.48 -13.38
N LEU A 58 -22.82 3.57 -12.39
CA LEU A 58 -23.54 2.29 -12.52
C LEU A 58 -25.04 2.49 -12.67
N ILE A 59 -25.66 3.38 -11.88
CA ILE A 59 -27.09 3.69 -11.98
C ILE A 59 -27.42 4.26 -13.36
N ILE A 60 -26.58 5.17 -13.87
CA ILE A 60 -26.74 5.73 -15.21
C ILE A 60 -26.57 4.63 -16.27
N GLY A 61 -25.56 3.76 -16.12
CA GLY A 61 -25.29 2.66 -17.04
C GLY A 61 -26.40 1.61 -17.10
N THR A 62 -26.99 1.24 -15.95
CA THR A 62 -28.12 0.29 -15.91
C THR A 62 -29.38 0.89 -16.54
N TYR A 63 -29.63 2.18 -16.32
CA TYR A 63 -30.72 2.89 -16.98
C TYR A 63 -30.51 2.99 -18.51
N ALA A 64 -29.29 3.27 -18.96
CA ALA A 64 -28.93 3.27 -20.38
C ALA A 64 -29.16 1.89 -21.03
N PHE A 65 -28.76 0.83 -20.33
CA PHE A 65 -28.95 -0.55 -20.76
C PHE A 65 -30.44 -0.93 -20.85
N TYR A 66 -31.23 -0.51 -19.86
CA TYR A 66 -32.70 -0.66 -19.90
C TYR A 66 -33.28 -0.01 -21.16
N LEU A 67 -32.96 1.26 -21.44
CA LEU A 67 -33.45 1.94 -22.65
C LEU A 67 -33.03 1.23 -23.95
N HIS A 68 -31.85 0.62 -23.97
CA HIS A 68 -31.35 -0.16 -25.10
C HIS A 68 -32.18 -1.42 -25.38
N ILE A 69 -32.48 -2.21 -24.35
CA ILE A 69 -33.29 -3.44 -24.48
C ILE A 69 -34.68 -3.13 -25.06
N TYR A 70 -35.30 -2.04 -24.60
CA TYR A 70 -36.62 -1.63 -25.07
C TYR A 70 -36.61 -0.85 -26.39
N LYS A 71 -35.45 -0.76 -27.07
CA LYS A 71 -35.26 -0.09 -28.36
C LYS A 71 -35.83 1.33 -28.38
N TYR A 72 -35.71 2.04 -27.27
CA TYR A 72 -36.26 3.38 -27.14
C TYR A 72 -35.39 4.36 -27.93
N ASN A 73 -35.82 4.75 -29.12
CA ASN A 73 -35.00 5.54 -30.03
C ASN A 73 -35.15 7.04 -29.76
N SER A 74 -34.61 7.50 -28.62
CA SER A 74 -34.59 8.90 -28.22
C SER A 74 -33.18 9.47 -28.21
N PHE A 75 -33.06 10.80 -28.28
CA PHE A 75 -31.77 11.48 -28.09
C PHE A 75 -31.10 11.08 -26.76
N ALA A 76 -31.90 10.91 -25.69
CA ALA A 76 -31.41 10.45 -24.40
C ALA A 76 -30.78 9.04 -24.47
N HIS A 77 -31.36 8.13 -25.27
CA HIS A 77 -30.79 6.81 -25.49
C HIS A 77 -29.40 6.88 -26.17
N ILE A 78 -29.29 7.65 -27.25
CA ILE A 78 -28.01 7.85 -27.97
C ILE A 78 -26.98 8.50 -27.05
N PHE A 79 -27.38 9.51 -26.28
CA PHE A 79 -26.50 10.20 -25.33
C PHE A 79 -25.95 9.25 -24.27
N LEU A 80 -26.83 8.47 -23.63
CA LEU A 80 -26.47 7.59 -22.53
C LEU A 80 -25.66 6.37 -22.98
N VAL A 81 -25.91 5.84 -24.17
CA VAL A 81 -25.17 4.69 -24.69
C VAL A 81 -23.84 5.11 -25.30
N VAL A 82 -23.79 6.18 -26.10
CA VAL A 82 -22.57 6.53 -26.85
C VAL A 82 -21.70 7.54 -26.10
N PHE A 83 -22.28 8.64 -25.62
CA PHE A 83 -21.51 9.75 -25.09
C PHE A 83 -21.17 9.59 -23.61
N ALA A 84 -22.07 9.04 -22.79
CA ALA A 84 -21.82 8.88 -21.35
C ALA A 84 -20.59 7.98 -21.03
N PRO A 85 -20.35 6.85 -21.74
CA PRO A 85 -19.12 6.07 -21.52
C PRO A 85 -17.84 6.84 -21.89
N ILE A 86 -17.87 7.67 -22.94
CA ILE A 86 -16.73 8.50 -23.35
C ILE A 86 -16.42 9.54 -22.27
N ILE A 87 -17.44 10.29 -21.82
CA ILE A 87 -17.31 11.29 -20.76
C ILE A 87 -16.81 10.64 -19.47
N GLY A 88 -17.36 9.49 -19.10
CA GLY A 88 -16.93 8.73 -17.92
C GLY A 88 -15.47 8.30 -17.98
N ASN A 89 -14.97 7.90 -19.14
CA ASN A 89 -13.55 7.58 -19.34
C ASN A 89 -12.65 8.81 -19.26
N ILE A 90 -13.09 9.96 -19.77
CA ILE A 90 -12.36 11.23 -19.61
C ILE A 90 -12.24 11.58 -18.12
N ILE A 91 -13.35 11.50 -17.37
CA ILE A 91 -13.36 11.73 -15.92
C ILE A 91 -12.40 10.75 -15.21
N LEU A 92 -12.44 9.47 -15.58
CA LEU A 92 -11.53 8.46 -15.04
C LEU A 92 -10.07 8.87 -15.28
N MET A 93 -9.71 9.28 -16.50
CA MET A 93 -8.34 9.70 -16.84
C MET A 93 -7.86 10.92 -16.03
N LEU A 94 -8.74 11.85 -15.65
CA LEU A 94 -8.37 12.98 -14.78
C LEU A 94 -7.92 12.53 -13.38
N PHE A 95 -8.30 11.33 -12.95
CA PHE A 95 -7.90 10.78 -11.65
C PHE A 95 -6.60 9.96 -11.68
N ILE A 96 -5.99 9.72 -12.85
CA ILE A 96 -4.83 8.85 -12.97
C ILE A 96 -3.65 9.32 -12.12
N ASP A 97 -3.33 10.61 -12.14
CA ASP A 97 -2.24 11.21 -11.38
C ASP A 97 -2.47 11.05 -9.86
N SER A 98 -3.66 11.48 -9.41
CA SER A 98 -4.04 11.39 -8.00
C SER A 98 -4.09 9.94 -7.51
N TYR A 99 -4.52 9.01 -8.36
CA TYR A 99 -4.56 7.58 -8.05
C TYR A 99 -3.15 7.01 -7.87
N LEU A 100 -2.26 7.23 -8.84
CA LEU A 100 -0.89 6.73 -8.81
C LEU A 100 -0.11 7.28 -7.61
N LYS A 101 -0.23 8.58 -7.33
CA LYS A 101 0.39 9.21 -6.15
C LYS A 101 -0.11 8.60 -4.83
N ARG A 102 -1.41 8.35 -4.70
CA ARG A 102 -1.96 7.71 -3.48
C ARG A 102 -1.51 6.26 -3.36
N LEU A 103 -1.48 5.51 -4.45
CA LEU A 103 -1.04 4.13 -4.46
C LEU A 103 0.43 4.02 -4.05
N ASP A 104 1.27 4.92 -4.55
CA ASP A 104 2.67 5.00 -4.16
C ASP A 104 2.83 5.34 -2.67
N LEU A 105 2.09 6.35 -2.17
CA LEU A 105 2.07 6.70 -0.74
C LEU A 105 1.61 5.55 0.16
N SER A 106 0.70 4.69 -0.31
CA SER A 106 0.21 3.56 0.49
C SER A 106 1.29 2.56 0.88
N ARG A 107 2.43 2.60 0.19
CA ARG A 107 3.62 1.78 0.51
C ARG A 107 4.33 2.28 1.77
N ILE A 108 4.19 3.56 2.08
CA ILE A 108 4.92 4.25 3.15
C ILE A 108 3.98 4.54 4.32
N VAL A 109 2.74 4.95 4.03
CA VAL A 109 1.76 5.40 5.02
C VAL A 109 0.47 4.61 4.88
N SER A 110 -0.13 4.21 6.01
CA SER A 110 -1.47 3.64 6.02
C SER A 110 -2.49 4.69 5.61
N LEU A 111 -3.04 4.56 4.39
CA LEU A 111 -4.06 5.48 3.90
C LEU A 111 -5.34 5.37 4.74
N GLU A 112 -5.93 6.51 5.05
CA GLU A 112 -7.26 6.62 5.66
C GLU A 112 -8.31 7.08 4.64
N TRP A 113 -9.56 6.72 4.92
CA TRP A 113 -10.70 7.11 4.09
C TRP A 113 -10.89 8.62 4.12
N GLY A 114 -11.04 9.23 2.93
CA GLY A 114 -11.39 10.65 2.79
C GLY A 114 -10.27 11.66 3.04
N LYS A 115 -9.17 11.30 3.73
CA LYS A 115 -8.07 12.25 4.04
C LYS A 115 -7.27 12.70 2.82
N GLU A 116 -6.75 13.91 2.83
CA GLU A 116 -5.80 14.39 1.81
C GLU A 116 -4.38 14.32 2.32
N TYR A 117 -3.46 13.92 1.43
CA TYR A 117 -2.06 13.70 1.77
C TYR A 117 -1.19 14.52 0.81
N PRO A 118 -0.29 15.39 1.33
CA PRO A 118 0.66 16.10 0.49
C PRO A 118 1.74 15.13 0.01
N TYR A 119 1.61 14.65 -1.24
CA TYR A 119 2.48 13.62 -1.82
C TYR A 119 3.96 13.93 -1.68
N TYR A 120 4.42 15.05 -2.25
CA TYR A 120 5.84 15.40 -2.26
C TYR A 120 6.40 15.55 -0.85
N LYS A 121 5.68 16.22 0.05
CA LYS A 121 6.15 16.41 1.45
C LYS A 121 6.35 15.09 2.19
N LEU A 122 5.43 14.12 2.01
CA LEU A 122 5.53 12.83 2.69
C LEU A 122 6.57 11.92 2.04
N MET A 123 6.65 11.96 0.71
CA MET A 123 7.64 11.21 -0.04
C MET A 123 9.07 11.71 0.25
N ASP A 124 9.28 13.03 0.26
CA ASP A 124 10.57 13.63 0.58
C ASP A 124 11.00 13.29 2.01
N LYS A 125 10.06 13.31 2.96
CA LYS A 125 10.33 12.87 4.34
C LYS A 125 10.68 11.38 4.39
N ALA A 126 9.99 10.54 3.65
CA ALA A 126 10.27 9.10 3.60
C ALA A 126 11.64 8.80 2.96
N LEU A 127 11.97 9.48 1.86
CA LEU A 127 13.27 9.39 1.20
C LEU A 127 14.40 9.95 2.07
N ALA A 128 14.15 11.00 2.84
CA ALA A 128 15.10 11.52 3.81
C ALA A 128 15.36 10.49 4.92
N LEU A 129 14.30 9.87 5.47
CA LEU A 129 14.42 8.78 6.43
C LEU A 129 15.09 7.54 5.84
N GLU A 130 14.87 7.24 4.55
CA GLU A 130 15.55 6.15 3.83
C GLU A 130 17.05 6.44 3.70
N LYS A 131 17.44 7.66 3.32
CA LYS A 131 18.85 8.09 3.30
C LYS A 131 19.48 8.09 4.69
N GLU A 132 18.73 8.46 5.73
CA GLU A 132 19.17 8.34 7.13
C GLU A 132 19.27 6.88 7.59
N ALA A 133 18.44 5.98 7.06
CA ALA A 133 18.53 4.53 7.28
C ALA A 133 19.68 3.89 6.48
N GLU A 134 20.03 4.45 5.33
CA GLU A 134 21.22 4.06 4.56
C GLU A 134 22.52 4.46 5.28
N ASN A 135 22.50 5.56 6.03
CA ASN A 135 23.69 6.08 6.72
C ASN A 135 23.90 5.55 8.15
N ILE A 136 22.90 4.93 8.77
CA ILE A 136 23.01 4.38 10.13
C ILE A 136 22.39 2.98 10.15
N ASP A 137 23.21 1.97 10.41
CA ASP A 137 22.76 0.59 10.62
C ASP A 137 21.80 0.57 11.81
N PHE A 138 20.49 0.45 11.55
CA PHE A 138 19.47 0.45 12.59
C PHE A 138 19.71 -0.68 13.61
N ARG A 139 20.39 -1.77 13.22
CA ARG A 139 20.82 -2.80 14.16
C ARG A 139 21.84 -2.27 15.16
N ALA A 140 22.76 -1.40 14.73
CA ALA A 140 23.72 -0.75 15.62
C ALA A 140 23.00 0.18 16.62
N GLU A 141 21.99 0.94 16.19
CA GLU A 141 21.17 1.74 17.12
C GLU A 141 20.45 0.88 18.16
N LEU A 142 19.85 -0.23 17.72
CA LEU A 142 19.19 -1.17 18.61
C LEU A 142 20.16 -1.79 19.62
N LEU A 143 21.39 -2.11 19.19
CA LEU A 143 22.46 -2.58 20.09
C LEU A 143 22.84 -1.51 21.12
N LEU A 144 22.95 -0.25 20.74
CA LEU A 144 23.21 0.85 21.68
C LEU A 144 22.07 0.99 22.71
N TRP A 145 20.81 0.86 22.29
CA TRP A 145 19.68 0.89 23.23
C TRP A 145 19.69 -0.30 24.18
N LYS A 146 20.07 -1.48 23.70
CA LYS A 146 20.20 -2.70 24.51
C LYS A 146 21.26 -2.55 25.61
N GLU A 147 22.30 -1.76 25.39
CA GLU A 147 23.33 -1.44 26.40
C GLU A 147 22.85 -0.42 27.43
N LYS A 148 21.94 0.49 27.05
CA LYS A 148 21.47 1.59 27.91
C LYS A 148 20.32 1.21 28.84
N ILE A 149 19.36 0.44 28.34
CA ILE A 149 18.13 0.08 29.06
C ILE A 149 18.39 -1.20 29.84
N ASP A 150 18.02 -1.29 31.11
CA ASP A 150 18.29 -2.49 31.92
C ASP A 150 17.18 -3.55 31.84
N GLU A 151 15.96 -3.13 31.53
CA GLU A 151 14.78 -3.99 31.45
C GLU A 151 14.95 -5.18 30.49
N VAL A 152 14.85 -6.39 31.05
CA VAL A 152 15.05 -7.66 30.34
C VAL A 152 14.04 -7.84 29.21
N SER A 153 12.79 -7.43 29.44
CA SER A 153 11.71 -7.54 28.45
C SER A 153 12.03 -6.74 27.18
N ILE A 154 12.62 -5.55 27.34
CA ILE A 154 13.03 -4.70 26.22
C ILE A 154 14.23 -5.29 25.50
N LYS A 155 15.25 -5.75 26.24
CA LYS A 155 16.43 -6.41 25.64
C LYS A 155 16.04 -7.62 24.81
N LYS A 156 15.06 -8.40 25.27
CA LYS A 156 14.52 -9.54 24.52
C LYS A 156 13.85 -9.08 23.22
N ASN A 157 12.92 -8.13 23.29
CA ASN A 157 12.24 -7.59 22.11
C ASN A 157 13.23 -6.99 21.10
N ILE A 158 14.26 -6.29 21.57
CA ILE A 158 15.33 -5.75 20.71
C ILE A 158 16.06 -6.88 19.96
N ASN A 159 16.46 -7.94 20.64
CA ASN A 159 17.15 -9.07 20.01
C ASN A 159 16.30 -9.71 18.92
N GLU A 160 15.02 -9.94 19.20
CA GLU A 160 14.10 -10.54 18.24
C GLU A 160 13.87 -9.61 17.04
N ILE A 161 13.73 -8.29 17.24
CA ILE A 161 13.68 -7.30 16.14
C ILE A 161 14.95 -7.37 15.29
N ILE A 162 16.15 -7.43 15.88
CA ILE A 162 17.42 -7.55 15.14
C ILE A 162 17.44 -8.80 14.27
N VAL A 163 16.99 -9.94 14.81
CA VAL A 163 16.89 -11.21 14.06
C VAL A 163 15.92 -11.09 12.90
N LEU A 164 14.74 -10.52 13.11
CA LEU A 164 13.73 -10.30 12.07
C LEU A 164 14.25 -9.39 10.97
N ILE A 165 14.92 -8.28 11.31
CA ILE A 165 15.55 -7.39 10.33
C ILE A 165 16.55 -8.15 9.47
N LYS A 166 17.41 -8.97 10.07
CA LYS A 166 18.38 -9.78 9.32
C LYS A 166 17.68 -10.74 8.36
N GLN A 167 16.64 -11.44 8.81
CA GLN A 167 15.88 -12.36 7.96
C GLN A 167 15.19 -11.64 6.79
N ILE A 168 14.66 -10.44 7.01
CA ILE A 168 14.04 -9.62 5.97
C ILE A 168 15.09 -9.12 4.97
N GLU A 169 16.26 -8.66 5.44
CA GLU A 169 17.37 -8.23 4.58
C GLU A 169 17.94 -9.36 3.72
N ASP A 170 18.11 -10.55 4.31
CA ASP A 170 18.60 -11.74 3.62
C ASP A 170 17.63 -12.16 2.50
N LYS A 171 16.32 -11.87 2.67
CA LYS A 171 15.29 -12.14 1.65
C LYS A 171 15.21 -11.08 0.56
N ASP A 172 14.99 -9.82 0.92
CA ASP A 172 14.93 -8.71 -0.04
C ASP A 172 15.46 -7.43 0.60
N LYS A 173 16.67 -7.04 0.19
CA LYS A 173 17.33 -5.81 0.66
C LYS A 173 16.52 -4.54 0.38
N SER A 174 15.79 -4.49 -0.73
CA SER A 174 15.02 -3.30 -1.11
C SER A 174 13.75 -3.15 -0.27
N VAL A 175 13.04 -4.25 -0.04
CA VAL A 175 11.83 -4.25 0.80
C VAL A 175 12.20 -4.07 2.27
N SER A 176 13.34 -4.64 2.71
CA SER A 176 13.86 -4.41 4.06
C SER A 176 14.03 -2.93 4.38
N LYS A 177 14.63 -2.14 3.47
CA LYS A 177 14.79 -0.70 3.67
C LYS A 177 13.45 0.01 3.91
N ILE A 178 12.42 -0.35 3.16
CA ILE A 178 11.08 0.25 3.30
C ILE A 178 10.45 -0.11 4.65
N ILE A 179 10.55 -1.38 5.06
CA ILE A 179 10.05 -1.86 6.35
C ILE A 179 10.79 -1.15 7.49
N LEU A 180 12.12 -1.04 7.40
CA LEU A 180 12.94 -0.35 8.38
C LEU A 180 12.54 1.12 8.53
N VAL A 181 12.37 1.85 7.43
CA VAL A 181 11.91 3.26 7.46
C VAL A 181 10.56 3.39 8.16
N ARG A 182 9.63 2.45 7.93
CA ARG A 182 8.28 2.49 8.51
C ARG A 182 8.28 2.34 10.03
N HIS A 183 9.15 1.49 10.56
CA HIS A 183 9.11 1.11 11.99
C HIS A 183 10.19 1.78 12.85
N ARG A 184 11.32 2.20 12.26
CA ARG A 184 12.48 2.76 12.98
C ARG A 184 12.12 3.95 13.86
N SER A 185 11.41 4.94 13.34
CA SER A 185 11.09 6.16 14.10
C SER A 185 10.24 5.85 15.34
N THR A 186 9.29 4.91 15.21
CA THR A 186 8.40 4.53 16.29
C THR A 186 9.16 3.75 17.36
N ILE A 187 10.00 2.79 16.96
CA ILE A 187 10.81 2.01 17.89
C ILE A 187 11.80 2.91 18.64
N ASN A 188 12.52 3.78 17.93
CA ASN A 188 13.45 4.71 18.56
C ASN A 188 12.75 5.67 19.53
N ALA A 189 11.55 6.15 19.19
CA ALA A 189 10.76 6.98 20.10
C ALA A 189 10.34 6.23 21.37
N VAL A 190 9.91 4.98 21.24
CA VAL A 190 9.53 4.12 22.38
C VAL A 190 10.73 3.83 23.28
N LEU A 191 11.87 3.42 22.70
CA LEU A 191 13.09 3.12 23.46
C LEU A 191 13.62 4.35 24.17
N LYS A 192 13.64 5.51 23.50
CA LYS A 192 14.04 6.77 24.12
C LYS A 192 13.14 7.16 25.28
N GLN A 193 11.82 7.10 25.12
CA GLN A 193 10.88 7.41 26.20
C GLN A 193 11.02 6.44 27.37
N TYR A 194 11.33 5.18 27.10
CA TYR A 194 11.58 4.21 28.16
C TYR A 194 12.84 4.55 28.95
N ASP A 195 13.95 4.81 28.25
CA ASP A 195 15.23 5.21 28.83
C ASP A 195 15.08 6.51 29.67
N ASP A 196 14.34 7.51 29.16
CA ASP A 196 14.04 8.74 29.90
C ASP A 196 13.28 8.44 31.21
N LEU A 197 12.28 7.54 31.18
CA LEU A 197 11.52 7.15 32.37
C LEU A 197 12.35 6.28 33.33
N GLU A 198 13.26 5.46 32.83
CA GLU A 198 14.19 4.67 33.63
C GLU A 198 15.18 5.56 34.37
N ASN A 199 15.79 6.52 33.67
CA ASN A 199 16.75 7.47 34.22
C ASN A 199 16.12 8.55 35.09
N SER A 200 14.81 8.79 34.97
CA SER A 200 14.09 9.79 35.78
C SER A 200 14.08 9.48 37.29
N LYS A 201 14.32 8.23 37.69
CA LYS A 201 14.22 7.73 39.08
C LYS A 201 12.86 7.99 39.75
N LEU A 202 11.82 8.25 38.96
CA LEU A 202 10.47 8.47 39.45
C LEU A 202 9.78 7.12 39.67
N GLU A 203 9.52 6.78 40.92
CA GLU A 203 8.86 5.53 41.31
C GLU A 203 7.40 5.76 41.72
N ASN A 204 6.57 6.19 40.77
CA ASN A 204 5.12 6.28 41.00
C ASN A 204 4.34 5.28 40.12
N ALA A 205 3.12 4.96 40.55
CA ALA A 205 2.26 3.99 39.84
C ALA A 205 2.01 4.38 38.38
N THR A 206 1.95 5.67 38.07
CA THR A 206 1.76 6.21 36.72
C THR A 206 2.97 5.93 35.82
N VAL A 207 4.20 6.08 36.33
CA VAL A 207 5.45 5.79 35.62
C VAL A 207 5.56 4.30 35.37
N LYS A 208 5.24 3.45 36.36
CA LYS A 208 5.23 2.00 36.19
C LYS A 208 4.25 1.57 35.09
N SER A 209 3.02 2.08 35.13
CA SER A 209 2.02 1.81 34.09
C SER A 209 2.47 2.31 32.71
N SER A 210 3.16 3.46 32.65
CA SER A 210 3.68 4.01 31.39
C SER A 210 4.80 3.15 30.82
N LYS A 211 5.73 2.68 31.67
CA LYS A 211 6.79 1.72 31.28
C LYS A 211 6.19 0.44 30.71
N GLU A 212 5.18 -0.14 31.37
CA GLU A 212 4.48 -1.33 30.87
C GLU A 212 3.80 -1.09 29.51
N LYS A 213 3.17 0.08 29.30
CA LYS A 213 2.60 0.45 28.00
C LYS A 213 3.65 0.57 26.90
N LEU A 214 4.83 1.12 27.20
CA LEU A 214 5.94 1.21 26.24
C LEU A 214 6.47 -0.17 25.88
N ILE A 215 6.62 -1.07 26.86
CA ILE A 215 7.00 -2.48 26.61
C ILE A 215 5.97 -3.14 25.70
N ASN A 216 4.67 -3.00 25.98
CA ASN A 216 3.61 -3.55 25.14
C ASN A 216 3.63 -2.96 23.72
N THR A 217 3.91 -1.66 23.58
CA THR A 217 4.03 -1.00 22.26
C THR A 217 5.22 -1.55 21.47
N LEU A 218 6.33 -1.84 22.14
CA LEU A 218 7.49 -2.50 21.52
C LEU A 218 7.16 -3.93 21.09
N SER A 219 6.42 -4.70 21.90
CA SER A 219 5.94 -6.04 21.54
C SER A 219 4.97 -6.01 20.36
N ILE A 220 4.10 -5.00 20.25
CA ILE A 220 3.23 -4.81 19.07
C ILE A 220 4.07 -4.50 17.83
N SER A 221 5.13 -3.71 17.98
CA SER A 221 6.05 -3.41 16.88
C SER A 221 6.78 -4.67 16.39
N LEU A 222 7.15 -5.56 17.31
CA LEU A 222 7.70 -6.88 16.98
C LEU A 222 6.74 -7.71 16.13
N LEU A 223 5.49 -7.85 16.57
CA LEU A 223 4.44 -8.56 15.80
C LEU A 223 4.23 -7.94 14.41
N ALA A 224 4.42 -6.63 14.25
CA ALA A 224 4.36 -6.00 12.94
C ALA A 224 5.48 -6.49 12.01
N PHE A 225 6.72 -6.58 12.50
CA PHE A 225 7.85 -7.15 11.74
C PHE A 225 7.61 -8.61 11.35
N GLU A 226 7.07 -9.43 12.27
CA GLU A 226 6.73 -10.83 11.97
C GLU A 226 5.67 -10.94 10.86
N ASN A 227 4.68 -10.06 10.87
CA ASN A 227 3.65 -10.00 9.84
C ASN A 227 4.23 -9.58 8.48
N GLU A 228 5.14 -8.60 8.45
CA GLU A 228 5.83 -8.19 7.22
C GLU A 228 6.66 -9.34 6.63
N LEU A 229 7.43 -10.05 7.47
CA LEU A 229 8.18 -11.24 7.05
C LEU A 229 7.26 -12.34 6.52
N THR A 230 6.14 -12.61 7.21
CA THR A 230 5.15 -13.58 6.77
C THR A 230 4.54 -13.21 5.42
N ASN A 231 4.26 -11.93 5.19
CA ASN A 231 3.71 -11.45 3.91
C ASN A 231 4.71 -11.58 2.77
N LEU A 232 6.01 -11.37 3.03
CA LEU A 232 7.07 -11.63 2.06
C LEU A 232 7.07 -13.10 1.61
N PHE A 233 7.07 -14.04 2.57
CA PHE A 233 7.03 -15.47 2.26
C PHE A 233 5.75 -15.88 1.51
N LYS A 234 4.58 -15.34 1.90
CA LYS A 234 3.32 -15.64 1.20
C LYS A 234 3.34 -15.17 -0.25
N THR A 235 3.92 -14.01 -0.51
CA THR A 235 4.01 -13.46 -1.87
C THR A 235 4.90 -14.35 -2.75
N GLU A 236 6.04 -14.80 -2.23
CA GLU A 236 6.95 -15.70 -2.93
C GLU A 236 6.33 -17.07 -3.21
N ILE A 237 5.66 -17.68 -2.23
CA ILE A 237 4.96 -18.96 -2.44
C ILE A 237 3.92 -18.85 -3.56
N LEU A 238 3.19 -17.72 -3.62
CA LEU A 238 2.23 -17.48 -4.69
C LEU A 238 2.92 -17.30 -6.06
N GLU A 239 4.08 -16.65 -6.10
CA GLU A 239 4.88 -16.50 -7.33
C GLU A 239 5.43 -17.84 -7.80
N VAL A 240 6.01 -18.66 -6.91
CA VAL A 240 6.53 -20.00 -7.25
C VAL A 240 5.40 -20.92 -7.72
N ASN A 241 4.23 -20.87 -7.09
CA ASN A 241 3.07 -21.64 -7.54
C ASN A 241 2.62 -21.19 -8.94
N ALA A 242 2.57 -19.88 -9.18
CA ALA A 242 2.20 -19.34 -10.50
C ALA A 242 3.22 -19.72 -11.59
N GLU A 243 4.52 -19.70 -11.28
CA GLU A 243 5.57 -20.14 -12.19
C GLU A 243 5.51 -21.65 -12.46
N THR A 244 5.24 -22.45 -11.42
CA THR A 244 5.09 -23.90 -11.54
C THR A 244 3.87 -24.25 -12.40
N ASP A 245 2.74 -23.58 -12.17
CA ASP A 245 1.53 -23.75 -12.97
C ASP A 245 1.76 -23.33 -14.43
N ALA A 246 2.46 -22.22 -14.66
CA ALA A 246 2.84 -21.78 -16.00
C ALA A 246 3.78 -22.78 -16.69
N TYR A 247 4.72 -23.37 -15.95
CA TYR A 247 5.63 -24.39 -16.45
C TYR A 247 4.89 -25.69 -16.80
N ILE A 248 3.99 -26.17 -15.93
CA ILE A 248 3.12 -27.32 -16.20
C ILE A 248 2.26 -27.08 -17.43
N GLN A 249 1.65 -25.89 -17.56
CA GLN A 249 0.90 -25.53 -18.76
C GLN A 249 1.78 -25.52 -20.02
N THR A 250 3.02 -25.03 -19.90
CA THR A 250 3.98 -25.04 -21.02
C THR A 250 4.35 -26.45 -21.43
N LEU A 251 4.52 -27.36 -20.47
CA LEU A 251 4.79 -28.77 -20.74
C LEU A 251 3.60 -29.49 -21.39
N ARG A 252 2.37 -29.22 -20.91
CA ARG A 252 1.12 -29.70 -21.54
C ARG A 252 0.97 -29.20 -22.97
N ASN A 253 1.23 -27.91 -23.21
CA ASN A 253 1.15 -27.32 -24.54
C ASN A 253 2.23 -27.84 -25.51
N LYS A 254 3.29 -28.47 -24.99
CA LYS A 254 4.36 -29.11 -25.77
C LYS A 254 4.22 -30.63 -25.87
N ASP A 255 3.11 -31.20 -25.39
CA ASP A 255 2.84 -32.65 -25.33
C ASP A 255 3.94 -33.47 -24.63
N ILE A 256 4.64 -32.87 -23.66
CA ILE A 256 5.68 -33.56 -22.88
C ILE A 256 5.06 -34.36 -21.71
N ILE A 257 3.91 -33.88 -21.19
CA ILE A 257 3.04 -34.50 -20.18
C ILE A 257 1.58 -34.14 -20.44
#